data_AF-A0A7X7QIU5-F1
#
_entry.id   AF-A0A7X7QIU5-F1
#
_cell.length_a   1.000
_cell.length_b   1.000
_cell.length_c   1.000
_cell.angle_alpha   90.00
_cell.angle_beta   90.00
_cell.angle_gamma   90.00
#
_symmetry.space_group_name_H-M   'P 1'
#
loop_
_entity.id
_entity.type
_entity.pdbx_description
1 polymer ?
#
loop_
_entity_poly.entity_id
_entity_poly.type
_entity_poly.pdbx_seq_one_letter_code
_entity_poly.pdbx_strand_id
1 'polypeptide(L)'
;VAESPNFRAALDELLGEAAAVRTTILCGEENPADCHRRLLIGRVARQQGVCLMHLRGDGREQAEEQLEAEERYRKTRGQLNLFETEEAGEWKSTQSVSPKKTPPSSSTPCERLAYED
;
A
#
# COMPACT_ATOMS: atom_id res chain seq x y z
N VAL A 1 9.59 6.65 -10.83
CA VAL A 1 8.28 6.62 -11.54
C VAL A 1 7.55 7.95 -11.41
N ALA A 2 7.26 8.42 -10.18
CA ALA A 2 6.53 9.68 -9.96
C ALA A 2 7.16 10.91 -10.66
N GLU A 3 8.49 10.96 -10.73
CA GLU A 3 9.22 12.06 -11.38
C GLU A 3 9.28 11.95 -12.92
N SER A 4 8.92 10.80 -13.48
CA SER A 4 9.02 10.58 -14.92
C SER A 4 8.07 11.49 -15.70
N PRO A 5 8.47 12.01 -16.88
CA PRO A 5 7.62 12.89 -17.67
C PRO A 5 6.25 12.28 -18.01
N ASN A 6 6.23 11.00 -18.40
CA ASN A 6 5.00 10.31 -18.77
C ASN A 6 4.03 10.18 -17.59
N PHE A 7 4.54 9.90 -16.38
CA PHE A 7 3.68 9.83 -15.19
C PHE A 7 3.05 11.18 -14.87
N ARG A 8 3.85 12.27 -14.92
CA ARG A 8 3.35 13.62 -14.63
C ARG A 8 2.31 14.06 -15.65
N ALA A 9 2.58 13.87 -16.94
CA ALA A 9 1.63 14.20 -18.01
C ALA A 9 0.30 13.43 -17.84
N ALA A 10 0.35 12.14 -17.56
CA ALA A 10 -0.86 11.33 -17.34
C ALA A 10 -1.61 11.71 -16.06
N LEU A 11 -0.90 12.09 -14.99
CA LEU A 11 -1.52 12.57 -13.77
C LEU A 11 -2.21 13.92 -13.99
N ASP A 12 -1.57 14.85 -14.69
CA ASP A 12 -2.12 16.16 -15.01
C ASP A 12 -3.39 16.03 -15.87
N GLU A 13 -3.38 15.13 -16.86
CA GLU A 13 -4.56 14.80 -17.68
C GLU A 13 -5.71 14.26 -16.82
N LEU A 14 -5.44 13.27 -15.98
CA LEU A 14 -6.41 12.68 -15.07
C LEU A 14 -7.02 13.71 -14.11
N LEU A 15 -6.19 14.59 -13.53
CA LEU A 15 -6.66 15.63 -12.61
C LEU A 15 -7.44 16.72 -13.35
N GLY A 16 -7.07 17.04 -14.59
CA GLY A 16 -7.83 17.92 -15.47
C GLY A 16 -9.23 17.36 -15.76
N GLU A 17 -9.34 16.07 -16.03
CA GLU A 17 -10.63 15.40 -16.22
C GLU A 17 -11.46 15.38 -14.93
N ALA A 18 -10.84 15.04 -13.80
CA ALA A 18 -11.50 15.02 -12.49
C ALA A 18 -12.01 16.40 -12.03
N ALA A 19 -11.42 17.49 -12.53
CA ALA A 19 -11.92 18.85 -12.28
C ALA A 19 -13.18 19.19 -13.10
N ALA A 20 -13.39 18.51 -14.24
CA ALA A 20 -14.52 18.76 -15.13
C ALA A 20 -15.71 17.82 -14.86
N VAL A 21 -15.46 16.57 -14.47
CA VAL A 21 -16.49 15.55 -14.28
C VAL A 21 -16.24 14.71 -13.02
N ARG A 22 -17.29 14.03 -12.55
CA ARG A 22 -17.17 13.10 -11.40
C ARG A 22 -16.37 11.87 -11.83
N THR A 23 -15.11 11.83 -11.44
CA THR A 23 -14.18 10.76 -11.81
C THR A 23 -13.94 9.79 -10.66
N THR A 24 -13.82 8.50 -10.97
CA THR A 24 -13.40 7.46 -10.02
C THR A 24 -12.42 6.54 -10.73
N ILE A 25 -11.37 6.13 -10.00
CA ILE A 25 -10.35 5.20 -10.50
C ILE A 25 -10.48 3.90 -9.73
N LEU A 26 -10.54 2.78 -10.45
CA LEU A 26 -10.59 1.47 -9.84
C LEU A 26 -9.25 1.18 -9.12
N CYS A 27 -9.30 0.73 -7.86
CA CYS A 27 -8.14 0.20 -7.15
C CYS A 27 -7.80 -1.23 -7.63
N GLY A 28 -6.56 -1.68 -7.43
CA GLY A 28 -6.19 -3.08 -7.70
C GLY A 28 -6.71 -4.04 -6.62
N GLU A 29 -6.96 -3.51 -5.42
CA GLU A 29 -7.28 -4.23 -4.20
C GLU A 29 -8.44 -3.52 -3.50
N GLU A 30 -9.25 -4.26 -2.71
CA GLU A 30 -10.35 -3.66 -1.93
C GLU A 30 -9.83 -2.70 -0.86
N ASN A 31 -8.75 -3.08 -0.17
CA ASN A 31 -8.16 -2.26 0.88
C ASN A 31 -7.15 -1.28 0.27
N PRO A 32 -7.40 0.05 0.30
CA PRO A 32 -6.51 1.01 -0.33
C PRO A 32 -5.13 1.07 0.33
N ALA A 33 -5.02 0.68 1.61
CA ALA A 33 -3.73 0.57 2.31
C ALA A 33 -2.76 -0.42 1.65
N ASP A 34 -3.30 -1.43 0.95
CA ASP A 34 -2.52 -2.45 0.27
C ASP A 34 -2.45 -2.18 -1.25
N CYS A 35 -3.11 -1.11 -1.73
CA CYS A 35 -3.26 -0.84 -3.16
C CYS A 35 -2.14 0.03 -3.74
N HIS A 36 -1.35 -0.54 -4.66
CA HIS A 36 -0.26 0.18 -5.32
C HIS A 36 -0.71 1.45 -6.07
N ARG A 37 -1.97 1.49 -6.57
CA ARG A 37 -2.53 2.69 -7.20
C ARG A 37 -2.71 3.84 -6.21
N ARG A 38 -3.27 3.59 -5.02
CA ARG A 38 -3.37 4.60 -3.94
C ARG A 38 -1.98 5.04 -3.49
N LEU A 39 -1.11 4.05 -3.26
CA LEU A 39 0.25 4.24 -2.78
C LEU A 39 1.14 5.07 -3.74
N LEU A 40 0.83 5.09 -5.04
CA LEU A 40 1.54 5.89 -6.05
C LEU A 40 0.73 7.11 -6.53
N ILE A 41 -0.39 6.88 -7.21
CA ILE A 41 -1.20 7.94 -7.84
C ILE A 41 -1.87 8.79 -6.77
N GLY A 42 -2.58 8.15 -5.83
CA GLY A 42 -3.28 8.85 -4.75
C GLY A 42 -2.33 9.71 -3.92
N ARG A 43 -1.17 9.16 -3.54
CA ARG A 43 -0.15 9.90 -2.81
C ARG A 43 0.32 11.18 -3.53
N VAL A 44 0.64 11.10 -4.82
CA VAL A 44 1.10 12.28 -5.57
C VAL A 44 -0.04 13.27 -5.78
N ALA A 45 -1.26 12.80 -6.06
CA ALA A 45 -2.44 13.67 -6.15
C ALA A 45 -2.71 14.41 -4.83
N ARG A 46 -2.59 13.74 -3.68
CA ARG A 46 -2.74 14.34 -2.35
C ARG A 46 -1.72 15.45 -2.09
N GLN A 47 -0.47 15.24 -2.52
CA GLN A 47 0.59 16.26 -2.45
C GLN A 47 0.27 17.49 -3.32
N GLN A 48 -0.52 17.33 -4.38
CA GLN A 48 -1.05 18.43 -5.20
C GLN A 48 -2.35 19.04 -4.65
N GLY A 49 -2.79 18.65 -3.44
CA GLY A 49 -3.96 19.22 -2.78
C GLY A 49 -5.29 18.55 -3.11
N VAL A 50 -5.29 17.45 -3.86
CA VAL A 50 -6.51 16.71 -4.21
C VAL A 50 -7.07 16.04 -2.96
N CYS A 51 -8.38 16.17 -2.74
CA CYS A 51 -9.10 15.41 -1.71
C CYS A 51 -9.46 14.03 -2.27
N LEU A 52 -9.07 12.96 -1.57
CA LEU A 52 -9.30 11.59 -2.01
C LEU A 52 -10.31 10.87 -1.13
N MET A 53 -11.22 10.16 -1.79
CA MET A 53 -12.24 9.32 -1.17
C MET A 53 -12.11 7.91 -1.74
N HIS A 54 -12.19 6.91 -0.87
CA HIS A 54 -12.13 5.49 -1.21
C HIS A 54 -13.51 4.87 -1.09
N LEU A 55 -13.99 4.24 -2.16
CA LEU A 55 -15.19 3.41 -2.15
C LEU A 55 -14.80 1.99 -1.71
N ARG A 56 -15.32 1.55 -0.58
CA ARG A 56 -15.02 0.25 0.03
C ARG A 56 -15.94 -0.84 -0.48
N GLY A 57 -15.54 -2.11 -0.32
CA GLY A 57 -16.31 -3.26 -0.80
C GLY A 57 -17.67 -3.43 -0.10
N ASP A 58 -17.84 -2.82 1.08
CA ASP A 58 -19.09 -2.76 1.82
C ASP A 58 -19.95 -1.52 1.49
N GLY A 59 -19.56 -0.74 0.48
CA GLY A 59 -20.27 0.45 0.02
C GLY A 59 -20.00 1.71 0.82
N ARG A 60 -19.13 1.67 1.85
CA ARG A 60 -18.75 2.87 2.60
C ARG A 60 -17.79 3.74 1.80
N GLU A 61 -17.92 5.05 1.97
CA GLU A 61 -16.89 6.02 1.58
C GLU A 61 -15.93 6.21 2.74
N GLN A 62 -14.63 6.21 2.46
CA GLN A 62 -13.58 6.44 3.45
C GLN A 62 -12.64 7.54 2.95
N ALA A 63 -12.47 8.60 3.73
CA ALA A 63 -11.53 9.67 3.42
C ALA A 63 -10.08 9.20 3.60
N GLU A 64 -9.15 9.78 2.83
CA GLU A 64 -7.71 9.47 2.94
C GLU A 64 -7.19 9.63 4.38
N GLU A 65 -7.62 10.67 5.11
CA GLU A 65 -7.19 10.94 6.48
C GLU A 65 -7.65 9.84 7.45
N GLN A 66 -8.84 9.27 7.22
CA GLN A 66 -9.36 8.17 8.02
C GLN A 66 -8.55 6.90 7.76
N LEU A 67 -8.22 6.62 6.50
CA LEU A 67 -7.37 5.51 6.12
C LEU A 67 -5.97 5.65 6.74
N GLU A 68 -5.35 6.83 6.66
CA GLU A 68 -4.04 7.10 7.27
C GLU A 68 -4.05 6.91 8.80
N ALA A 69 -5.12 7.33 9.47
CA ALA A 69 -5.30 7.12 10.91
C ALA A 69 -5.43 5.62 11.25
N GLU A 70 -6.21 4.85 10.48
CA GLU A 70 -6.33 3.39 10.62
C GLU A 70 -4.99 2.69 10.38
N GLU A 71 -4.24 3.11 9.35
CA GLU A 71 -2.90 2.58 9.05
C GLU A 71 -1.92 2.85 10.19
N ARG A 72 -1.92 4.07 10.73
CA ARG A 72 -1.10 4.46 11.88
C ARG A 72 -1.43 3.62 13.10
N TYR A 73 -2.71 3.51 13.43
CA TYR A 73 -3.18 2.68 14.54
C TYR A 73 -2.79 1.21 14.36
N ARG A 74 -2.92 0.65 13.15
CA ARG A 74 -2.51 -0.73 12.84
C ARG A 74 -1.02 -0.95 13.06
N LYS A 75 -0.18 0.01 12.67
CA LYS A 75 1.29 -0.06 12.82
C LYS A 75 1.73 0.06 14.28
N THR A 76 1.14 0.97 15.05
CA THR A 76 1.56 1.23 16.44
C THR A 76 0.77 0.44 17.49
N ARG A 77 -0.33 -0.21 17.09
CA ARG A 77 -1.31 -0.83 18.00
C ARG A 77 -1.85 0.16 19.05
N GLY A 78 -1.93 1.44 18.68
CA GLY A 78 -2.33 2.52 19.59
C GLY A 78 -1.25 2.92 20.61
N GLN A 79 -0.04 2.37 20.53
CA GLN A 79 1.08 2.84 21.32
C GLN A 79 1.50 4.23 20.82
N LEU A 80 1.66 5.17 21.75
CA LEU A 80 2.24 6.47 21.45
C LEU A 80 3.76 6.32 21.34
N ASN A 81 4.33 6.90 20.29
CA ASN A 81 5.78 6.94 20.14
C ASN A 81 6.35 7.97 21.13
N LEU A 82 7.55 7.71 21.67
CA LEU A 82 8.20 8.58 22.65
C LEU A 82 8.54 9.98 22.08
N PHE A 83 8.62 10.09 20.75
CA PHE A 83 8.82 11.35 20.03
C PHE A 83 7.59 11.63 19.17
N GLU A 84 7.04 12.84 19.29
CA GLU A 84 5.88 13.31 18.52
C GLU A 84 6.17 13.42 17.01
N THR A 85 7.46 13.51 16.65
CA THR A 85 7.89 13.46 15.27
C THR A 85 7.84 12.00 14.83
N GLU A 86 6.75 11.62 14.16
CA GLU A 86 6.83 10.54 13.19
C GLU A 86 7.98 10.91 12.25
N GLU A 87 9.11 10.19 12.31
CA GLU A 87 10.02 10.19 11.18
C GLU A 87 9.13 9.86 9.99
N ALA A 88 8.88 10.84 9.12
CA ALA A 88 8.07 10.69 7.93
C ALA A 88 8.77 9.62 7.11
N GLY A 89 8.39 8.36 7.37
CA GLY A 89 9.19 7.20 7.03
C GLY A 89 9.43 7.31 5.56
N GLU A 90 10.71 7.49 5.20
CA GLU A 90 11.12 7.59 3.81
C GLU A 90 10.43 6.45 3.08
N TRP A 91 9.60 6.81 2.10
CA TRP A 91 8.72 5.84 1.47
C TRP A 91 9.54 4.74 0.83
N LYS A 92 9.44 3.54 1.40
CA LYS A 92 10.09 2.34 0.90
C LYS A 92 9.00 1.40 0.41
N SER A 93 9.12 0.96 -0.84
CA SER A 93 8.24 -0.07 -1.40
C SER A 93 8.23 -1.28 -0.45
N THR A 94 7.07 -1.63 0.07
CA THR A 94 6.90 -2.72 1.05
C THR A 94 7.08 -4.10 0.42
N GLN A 95 6.97 -4.22 -0.90
CA GLN A 95 7.16 -5.47 -1.60
C GLN A 95 8.58 -5.60 -2.15
N SER A 96 9.35 -6.51 -1.58
CA SER A 96 10.56 -7.03 -2.20
C SER A 96 10.16 -7.80 -3.47
N VAL A 97 10.54 -7.29 -4.64
CA VAL A 97 10.39 -8.01 -5.92
C VAL A 97 11.42 -9.14 -6.09
N SER A 98 12.36 -9.27 -5.15
CA SER A 98 13.34 -10.36 -5.13
C SER A 98 12.70 -11.66 -4.63
N PRO A 99 13.01 -12.83 -5.23
CA PRO A 99 12.60 -14.11 -4.70
C PRO A 99 13.03 -14.24 -3.23
N LYS A 100 12.07 -14.53 -2.35
CA LYS A 100 12.34 -14.79 -0.94
C LYS A 100 13.26 -16.01 -0.85
N LYS A 101 14.49 -15.86 -0.34
CA LYS A 101 15.36 -17.01 -0.05
C LYS A 101 14.66 -17.85 1.02
N THR A 102 14.17 -19.03 0.63
CA THR A 102 13.66 -20.01 1.58
C THR A 102 14.82 -20.43 2.48
N PRO A 103 14.72 -20.32 3.81
CA PRO A 103 15.72 -20.91 4.69
C PRO A 103 15.75 -22.43 4.46
N PRO A 104 16.93 -23.09 4.54
CA PRO A 104 17.00 -24.53 4.40
C PRO A 104 16.14 -25.20 5.49
N SER A 105 15.28 -26.15 5.08
CA SER A 105 14.44 -26.91 6.01
C SER A 105 15.33 -27.74 6.94
N SER A 106 15.13 -27.59 8.25
CA SER A 106 15.87 -28.31 9.29
C SER A 106 15.35 -29.74 9.56
N SER A 107 14.51 -30.29 8.69
CA SER A 107 13.98 -31.64 8.83
C SER A 107 15.03 -32.67 8.42
N THR A 108 15.63 -33.34 9.42
CA THR A 108 16.41 -34.56 9.25
C THR A 108 15.53 -35.64 8.59
N PRO A 109 16.02 -36.41 7.60
CA PRO A 109 15.27 -37.53 7.07
C PRO A 109 15.03 -38.56 8.17
N CYS A 110 13.78 -38.98 8.36
CA CYS A 110 13.45 -40.13 9.18
C CYS A 110 13.98 -41.38 8.47
N GLU A 111 15.07 -41.96 8.96
CA GLU A 111 15.57 -43.24 8.49
C GLU A 111 14.51 -44.32 8.70
N ARG A 112 14.09 -44.95 7.59
CA ARG A 112 13.26 -46.14 7.60
C ARG A 112 14.09 -47.29 8.17
N LEU A 113 13.74 -47.75 9.36
CA LEU A 113 14.21 -49.05 9.86
C LEU A 113 13.76 -50.12 8.86
N ALA A 114 14.74 -50.79 8.25
CA ALA A 114 14.49 -51.98 7.45
C ALA A 114 13.97 -53.07 8.39
N TYR A 115 12.82 -53.63 8.06
CA TYR A 115 12.30 -54.86 8.67
C TYR A 115 13.06 -56.01 8.00
N GLU A 116 13.84 -56.77 8.77
CA GLU A 116 14.46 -58.01 8.32
C GLU A 116 13.42 -59.14 8.36
N ASP A 117 13.43 -60.00 7.33
CA ASP A 117 12.77 -61.30 7.28
C ASP A 117 13.77 -62.31 6.68
#